data_AF-X1RIH3-F1
#
_entry.id   AF-X1RIH3-F1
#
_cell.length_a   1.000
_cell.length_b   1.000
_cell.length_c   1.000
_cell.angle_alpha   90.00
_cell.angle_beta   90.00
_cell.angle_gamma   90.00
#
_symmetry.space_group_name_H-M   'P 1'
#
loop_
_entity.id
_entity.type
_entity.pdbx_description
1 polymer ?
#
loop_
_entity_poly.entity_id
_entity_poly.type
_entity_poly.pdbx_seq_one_letter_code
_entity_poly.pdbx_strand_id
1 'polypeptide(L)'
;HRYPETNGLPALRQAIAEWYENRFGVILNPDKEVLPLIGSKEGIGHIALCFIEPDDIALVPDPGYPVYSMSTIIVGGKPYFMPLKQENDFLPDFKAIPAEIAEKAKLMWLDYPNNPTGATAELDFFAKAVHFAQQHNL
;
A
#
# COMPACT_ATOMS: atom_id res chain seq x y z
N HIS A 1 1.94 -19.70 29.93
CA HIS A 1 1.78 -18.97 28.65
C HIS A 1 0.46 -19.36 28.00
N ARG A 2 -0.35 -18.40 27.56
CA ARG A 2 -1.57 -18.62 26.75
C ARG A 2 -1.29 -18.11 25.34
N TYR A 3 -1.93 -18.69 24.33
CA TYR A 3 -1.88 -18.14 22.98
C TYR A 3 -2.45 -16.71 22.99
N PRO A 4 -1.83 -15.76 22.26
CA PRO A 4 -2.42 -14.46 22.05
C PRO A 4 -3.74 -14.59 21.25
N GLU A 5 -4.64 -13.62 21.43
CA GLU A 5 -5.84 -13.52 20.60
C GLU A 5 -5.44 -13.33 19.13
N THR A 6 -6.20 -13.91 18.20
CA THR A 6 -5.92 -13.83 16.75
C THR A 6 -5.80 -12.38 16.26
N ASN A 7 -6.62 -11.48 16.80
CA ASN A 7 -6.62 -10.06 16.45
C ASN A 7 -5.58 -9.25 17.26
N GLY A 8 -4.75 -9.91 18.07
CA GLY A 8 -3.89 -9.24 19.04
C GLY A 8 -4.66 -8.72 20.28
N LEU A 9 -3.91 -8.40 21.33
CA LEU A 9 -4.47 -7.96 22.60
C LEU A 9 -5.29 -6.67 22.43
N PRO A 10 -6.49 -6.56 23.04
CA PRO A 10 -7.31 -5.35 22.95
C PRO A 10 -6.55 -4.07 23.35
N ALA A 11 -5.74 -4.13 24.41
CA ALA A 11 -4.92 -3.01 24.86
C ALA A 11 -3.87 -2.57 23.83
N LEU A 12 -3.30 -3.49 23.04
CA LEU A 12 -2.37 -3.15 21.96
C LEU A 12 -3.09 -2.41 20.84
N ARG A 13 -4.26 -2.91 20.43
CA ARG A 13 -5.07 -2.29 19.37
C ARG A 13 -5.52 -0.88 19.75
N GLN A 14 -5.95 -0.70 21.00
CA GLN A 14 -6.29 0.61 21.56
C GLN A 14 -5.10 1.57 21.51
N ALA A 15 -3.92 1.14 21.98
CA ALA A 15 -2.73 1.98 21.97
C ALA A 15 -2.28 2.39 20.55
N ILE A 16 -2.44 1.50 19.56
CA ILE A 16 -2.16 1.82 18.15
C ILE A 16 -3.12 2.90 17.64
N ALA A 17 -4.43 2.76 17.90
CA ALA A 17 -5.44 3.73 17.47
C ALA A 17 -5.20 5.12 18.10
N GLU A 18 -4.94 5.16 19.41
CA GLU A 18 -4.61 6.41 20.13
C GLU A 18 -3.33 7.06 19.61
N TRP A 19 -2.30 6.27 19.29
CA TRP A 19 -1.08 6.82 18.71
C TRP A 19 -1.35 7.45 17.33
N TYR A 20 -2.19 6.82 16.52
CA TYR A 20 -2.56 7.32 15.20
C TYR A 20 -3.35 8.64 15.28
N GLU A 21 -4.29 8.74 16.22
CA GLU A 21 -5.03 9.97 16.51
C GLU A 21 -4.08 11.08 16.98
N ASN A 22 -3.22 10.81 17.95
CA ASN A 22 -2.30 11.82 18.50
C ASN A 22 -1.25 12.28 17.48
N ARG A 23 -0.75 11.37 16.64
CA ARG A 23 0.35 11.66 15.70
C ARG A 23 -0.13 12.27 14.38
N PHE A 24 -1.29 11.85 13.89
CA PHE A 24 -1.79 12.16 12.55
C PHE A 24 -3.20 12.77 12.55
N GLY A 25 -3.90 12.81 13.69
CA GLY A 25 -5.28 13.30 13.77
C GLY A 25 -6.31 12.35 13.17
N VAL A 26 -5.94 11.08 12.96
CA VAL A 26 -6.80 10.06 12.35
C VAL A 26 -7.37 9.15 13.43
N ILE A 27 -8.69 9.16 13.56
CA ILE A 27 -9.43 8.33 14.54
C ILE A 27 -9.71 6.97 13.90
N LEU A 28 -9.26 5.90 14.55
CA LEU A 28 -9.47 4.51 14.13
C LEU A 28 -10.29 3.75 15.17
N ASN A 29 -11.17 2.87 14.71
CA ASN A 29 -11.84 1.88 15.55
C ASN A 29 -10.89 0.71 15.84
N PRO A 30 -10.45 0.50 17.09
CA PRO A 30 -9.46 -0.52 17.42
C PRO A 30 -9.96 -1.96 17.18
N ASP A 31 -11.29 -2.19 17.15
CA ASP A 31 -11.88 -3.51 16.91
C ASP A 31 -12.13 -3.83 15.44
N LYS A 32 -12.12 -2.83 14.56
CA LYS A 32 -12.49 -2.99 13.15
C LYS A 32 -11.43 -2.54 12.15
N GLU A 33 -10.57 -1.61 12.55
CA GLU A 33 -9.65 -0.89 11.64
C GLU A 33 -8.17 -1.06 12.06
N VAL A 34 -7.89 -1.84 13.11
CA VAL A 34 -6.54 -2.13 13.59
C VAL A 34 -6.32 -3.64 13.67
N LEU A 35 -5.34 -4.13 12.91
CA LEU A 35 -4.91 -5.53 12.94
C LEU A 35 -3.39 -5.61 13.11
N PRO A 36 -2.89 -5.96 14.31
CA PRO A 36 -1.47 -6.24 14.52
C PRO A 36 -1.03 -7.51 13.79
N LEU A 37 0.13 -7.45 13.15
CA LEU A 37 0.66 -8.51 12.29
C LEU A 37 2.04 -8.98 12.77
N ILE A 38 2.51 -10.12 12.25
CA ILE A 38 3.85 -10.67 12.53
C ILE A 38 4.88 -9.96 11.62
N GLY A 39 4.88 -8.64 11.67
CA GLY A 39 5.73 -7.76 10.87
C GLY A 39 5.10 -7.28 9.56
N SER A 40 5.54 -6.11 9.09
CA SER A 40 4.97 -5.43 7.93
C SER A 40 5.07 -6.21 6.62
N LYS A 41 6.19 -6.93 6.40
CA LYS A 41 6.41 -7.76 5.21
C LYS A 41 5.30 -8.80 5.03
N GLU A 42 4.91 -9.45 6.12
CA GLU A 42 3.85 -10.47 6.09
C GLU A 42 2.50 -9.83 5.76
N GLY A 43 2.19 -8.67 6.37
CA GLY A 43 0.97 -7.93 6.05
C GLY A 43 0.86 -7.47 4.61
N ILE A 44 1.92 -6.86 4.09
CA ILE A 44 2.01 -6.44 2.68
C ILE A 44 1.78 -7.63 1.75
N GLY A 45 2.34 -8.79 2.08
CA GLY A 45 2.09 -10.04 1.34
C GLY A 45 0.62 -10.45 1.35
N HIS A 46 -0.04 -10.37 2.50
CA HIS A 46 -1.45 -10.74 2.65
C HIS A 46 -2.43 -9.78 2.00
N ILE A 47 -2.11 -8.50 1.84
CA ILE A 47 -2.96 -7.56 1.09
C ILE A 47 -3.23 -8.08 -0.33
N ALA A 48 -2.25 -8.68 -1.01
CA ALA A 48 -2.49 -9.26 -2.33
C ALA A 48 -3.53 -10.39 -2.29
N LEU A 49 -3.52 -11.24 -1.26
CA LEU A 49 -4.53 -12.30 -1.07
C LEU A 49 -5.94 -11.75 -0.81
N CYS A 50 -6.06 -10.51 -0.34
CA CYS A 50 -7.36 -9.90 -0.03
C CYS A 50 -7.98 -9.16 -1.23
N PHE A 51 -7.16 -8.65 -2.16
CA PHE A 51 -7.60 -7.69 -3.17
C PHE A 51 -7.31 -8.08 -4.62
N ILE A 52 -6.45 -9.08 -4.85
CA ILE A 52 -6.02 -9.46 -6.20
C ILE A 52 -6.51 -10.87 -6.51
N GLU A 53 -7.25 -10.99 -7.61
CA GLU A 53 -7.59 -12.27 -8.24
C GLU A 53 -6.65 -12.55 -9.43
N PRO A 54 -6.64 -13.79 -9.98
CA PRO A 54 -5.91 -14.07 -11.19
C PRO A 54 -6.24 -13.10 -12.34
N ASP A 55 -5.21 -12.65 -13.05
CA ASP A 55 -5.26 -11.64 -14.13
C ASP A 55 -5.56 -10.19 -13.73
N ASP A 56 -5.89 -9.90 -12.45
CA ASP A 56 -5.99 -8.51 -11.97
C ASP A 56 -4.64 -7.79 -12.02
N ILE A 57 -4.68 -6.46 -12.11
CA ILE A 57 -3.49 -5.62 -12.21
C ILE A 57 -3.23 -4.89 -10.89
N ALA A 58 -1.98 -4.92 -10.42
CA ALA A 58 -1.51 -4.04 -9.35
C ALA A 58 -0.49 -3.05 -9.90
N LEU A 59 -0.63 -1.76 -9.59
CA LEU A 59 0.36 -0.73 -9.91
C LEU A 59 1.49 -0.81 -8.88
N VAL A 60 2.72 -1.06 -9.33
CA VAL A 60 3.89 -1.33 -8.47
C VAL A 60 5.04 -0.37 -8.80
N PRO A 61 5.70 0.28 -7.84
CA PRO A 61 6.87 1.11 -8.11
C PRO A 61 8.07 0.29 -8.59
N ASP A 62 8.84 0.82 -9.53
CA ASP A 62 10.14 0.26 -9.98
C ASP A 62 11.23 1.34 -10.10
N PRO A 63 12.29 1.33 -9.27
CA PRO A 63 12.55 0.35 -8.21
C PRO A 63 11.56 0.48 -7.05
N GLY A 64 11.32 -0.64 -6.36
CA GLY A 64 10.42 -0.69 -5.20
C GLY A 64 10.68 -1.90 -4.31
N TYR A 65 10.10 -1.91 -3.11
CA TYR A 65 10.21 -3.03 -2.20
C TYR A 65 9.67 -4.33 -2.85
N PRO A 66 10.46 -5.40 -3.01
CA PRO A 66 10.11 -6.54 -3.88
C PRO A 66 8.83 -7.27 -3.50
N VAL A 67 8.36 -7.13 -2.27
CA VAL A 67 7.18 -7.85 -1.78
C VAL A 67 5.92 -7.42 -2.53
N TYR A 68 5.84 -6.17 -3.01
CA TYR A 68 4.69 -5.65 -3.77
C TYR A 68 4.45 -6.43 -5.07
N SER A 69 5.49 -6.60 -5.90
CA SER A 69 5.38 -7.35 -7.15
C SER A 69 5.30 -8.85 -6.90
N MET A 70 6.11 -9.37 -5.97
CA MET A 70 6.14 -10.81 -5.70
C MET A 70 4.81 -11.32 -5.13
N SER A 71 4.17 -10.59 -4.21
CA SER A 71 2.86 -10.99 -3.67
C SER A 71 1.79 -10.99 -4.75
N THR A 72 1.77 -9.96 -5.61
CA THR A 72 0.88 -9.87 -6.77
C THR A 72 1.02 -11.08 -7.70
N ILE A 73 2.27 -11.46 -8.04
CA ILE A 73 2.55 -12.60 -8.92
C ILE A 73 2.12 -13.93 -8.28
N ILE A 74 2.39 -14.12 -6.98
CA ILE A 74 2.09 -15.37 -6.27
C ILE A 74 0.59 -15.69 -6.30
N VAL A 75 -0.27 -14.67 -6.26
CA VAL A 75 -1.73 -14.84 -6.30
C VAL A 75 -2.30 -14.85 -7.72
N GLY A 76 -1.46 -14.83 -8.75
CA GLY A 76 -1.86 -14.89 -10.16
C GLY A 76 -2.18 -13.53 -10.80
N GLY A 77 -1.98 -12.43 -10.06
CA GLY A 77 -2.11 -11.08 -10.59
C GLY A 77 -0.91 -10.66 -11.44
N LYS A 78 -1.03 -9.49 -12.07
CA LYS A 78 -0.03 -8.90 -12.97
C LYS A 78 0.45 -7.56 -12.44
N PRO A 79 1.71 -7.44 -11.99
CA PRO A 79 2.26 -6.14 -11.63
C PRO A 79 2.43 -5.31 -12.91
N TYR A 80 1.87 -4.10 -12.91
CA TYR A 80 2.23 -3.05 -13.85
C TYR A 80 3.22 -2.11 -13.18
N PHE A 81 4.45 -2.08 -13.67
CA PHE A 81 5.53 -1.31 -13.06
C PHE A 81 5.44 0.16 -13.44
N MET A 82 5.45 1.03 -12.42
CA MET A 82 5.55 2.48 -12.52
C MET A 82 7.03 2.89 -12.34
N PRO A 83 7.73 3.29 -13.40
CA PRO A 83 9.14 3.66 -13.30
C PRO A 83 9.35 4.89 -12.42
N LEU A 84 10.12 4.73 -11.34
CA LEU A 84 10.59 5.81 -10.48
C LEU A 84 11.97 6.24 -10.97
N LYS A 85 12.06 7.45 -11.52
CA LYS A 85 13.29 7.93 -12.15
C LYS A 85 13.90 9.06 -11.35
N GLN A 86 15.21 9.21 -11.43
CA GLN A 86 15.87 10.35 -10.80
C GLN A 86 15.38 11.71 -11.34
N GLU A 87 15.02 11.76 -12.64
CA GLU A 87 14.53 12.98 -13.31
C GLU A 87 13.19 13.49 -12.77
N ASN A 88 12.44 12.66 -12.04
CA ASN A 88 11.16 13.02 -11.43
C ASN A 88 11.15 12.77 -9.91
N ASP A 89 12.31 12.92 -9.27
CA ASP A 89 12.50 12.76 -7.82
C ASP A 89 12.06 11.40 -7.29
N PHE A 90 12.08 10.37 -8.15
CA PHE A 90 11.58 9.03 -7.87
C PHE A 90 10.10 8.99 -7.46
N LEU A 91 9.28 9.89 -8.02
CA LEU A 91 7.82 9.88 -7.89
C LEU A 91 7.17 9.22 -9.12
N PRO A 92 6.12 8.38 -8.99
CA PRO A 92 5.37 7.87 -10.13
C PRO A 92 4.81 8.99 -10.99
N ASP A 93 4.94 8.86 -12.32
CA ASP A 93 4.18 9.67 -13.26
C ASP A 93 2.86 8.99 -13.60
N PHE A 94 1.79 9.38 -12.91
CA PHE A 94 0.44 8.82 -13.13
C PHE A 94 -0.08 9.05 -14.56
N LYS A 95 0.41 10.07 -15.28
CA LYS A 95 -0.01 10.34 -16.67
C LYS A 95 0.64 9.38 -17.66
N ALA A 96 1.73 8.72 -17.28
CA ALA A 96 2.41 7.73 -18.10
C ALA A 96 1.71 6.35 -18.02
N ILE A 97 0.77 6.16 -17.10
CA ILE A 97 0.00 4.92 -16.97
C ILE A 97 -1.09 4.91 -18.06
N PRO A 98 -1.12 3.91 -18.96
CA PRO A 98 -2.16 3.79 -19.97
C PRO A 98 -3.54 3.68 -19.34
N ALA A 99 -4.54 4.33 -19.93
CA ALA A 99 -5.90 4.35 -19.39
C ALA A 99 -6.47 2.94 -19.22
N GLU A 100 -6.21 2.03 -20.18
CA GLU A 100 -6.67 0.64 -20.11
C GLU A 100 -6.04 -0.17 -18.97
N ILE A 101 -4.87 0.25 -18.48
CA ILE A 101 -4.21 -0.31 -17.31
C ILE A 101 -4.80 0.29 -16.04
N ALA A 102 -4.94 1.62 -16.00
CA ALA A 102 -5.49 2.34 -14.86
C ALA A 102 -6.92 1.87 -14.51
N GLU A 103 -7.80 1.72 -15.52
CA GLU A 103 -9.18 1.25 -15.34
C GLU A 103 -9.31 -0.21 -14.88
N LYS A 104 -8.25 -1.03 -15.09
CA LYS A 104 -8.24 -2.45 -14.70
C LYS A 104 -7.51 -2.69 -13.39
N ALA A 105 -6.71 -1.73 -12.93
CA ALA A 105 -5.93 -1.89 -11.73
C ALA A 105 -6.84 -1.99 -10.50
N LYS A 106 -6.46 -2.85 -9.55
CA LYS A 106 -7.20 -3.12 -8.30
C LYS A 106 -6.48 -2.61 -7.06
N LEU A 107 -5.20 -2.32 -7.19
CA LEU A 107 -4.34 -1.94 -6.09
C LEU A 107 -3.19 -1.08 -6.62
N MET A 108 -2.79 -0.08 -5.83
CA MET A 108 -1.60 0.73 -6.11
C MET A 108 -0.71 0.78 -4.87
N TRP A 109 0.57 0.46 -5.05
CA TRP A 109 1.57 0.55 -3.99
C TRP A 109 2.32 1.88 -4.05
N LEU A 110 2.37 2.59 -2.93
CA LEU A 110 3.19 3.78 -2.73
C LEU A 110 3.94 3.63 -1.40
N ASP A 111 5.24 3.93 -1.41
CA ASP A 111 6.12 3.81 -0.25
C ASP A 111 7.02 5.03 -0.19
N TYR A 112 6.82 5.87 0.83
CA TYR A 112 7.57 7.10 1.08
C TYR A 112 7.73 7.33 2.59
N PRO A 113 8.96 7.54 3.11
CA PRO A 113 10.24 7.53 2.40
C PRO A 113 10.52 6.20 1.70
N ASN A 114 10.92 6.27 0.43
CA ASN A 114 10.89 5.14 -0.48
C ASN A 114 12.02 4.15 -0.22
N ASN A 115 11.68 2.87 -0.18
CA ASN A 115 12.66 1.79 -0.29
C ASN A 115 12.69 1.28 -1.76
N PRO A 116 13.82 1.35 -2.48
CA PRO A 116 15.19 1.53 -1.98
C PRO A 116 15.80 2.94 -2.17
N THR A 117 15.10 3.89 -2.77
CA THR A 117 15.72 5.14 -3.26
C THR A 117 16.00 6.17 -2.17
N GLY A 118 15.31 6.07 -1.03
CA GLY A 118 15.32 7.07 0.05
C GLY A 118 14.53 8.34 -0.27
N ALA A 119 13.88 8.41 -1.44
CA ALA A 119 13.10 9.57 -1.85
C ALA A 119 11.91 9.83 -0.92
N THR A 120 11.53 11.10 -0.78
CA THR A 120 10.39 11.52 0.04
C THR A 120 9.31 12.15 -0.85
N ALA A 121 8.07 12.12 -0.40
CA ALA A 121 6.96 12.74 -1.12
C ALA A 121 6.26 13.78 -0.24
N GLU A 122 5.91 14.91 -0.86
CA GLU A 122 5.13 15.98 -0.24
C GLU A 122 3.63 15.70 -0.34
N LEU A 123 2.82 16.42 0.46
CA LEU A 123 1.36 16.26 0.48
C LEU A 123 0.70 16.42 -0.90
N ASP A 124 1.22 17.31 -1.76
CA ASP A 124 0.71 17.52 -3.12
C ASP A 124 0.84 16.28 -4.00
N PHE A 125 1.85 15.44 -3.77
CA PHE A 125 1.98 14.16 -4.48
C PHE A 125 0.87 13.20 -4.04
N PHE A 126 0.64 13.07 -2.74
CA PHE A 126 -0.43 12.21 -2.21
C PHE A 126 -1.81 12.70 -2.64
N ALA A 127 -2.05 14.01 -2.72
CA ALA A 127 -3.29 14.56 -3.26
C ALA A 127 -3.53 14.14 -4.72
N LYS A 128 -2.48 14.16 -5.56
CA LYS A 128 -2.54 13.67 -6.95
C LYS A 128 -2.79 12.15 -6.99
N ALA A 129 -2.13 11.38 -6.13
CA ALA A 129 -2.32 9.94 -6.06
C ALA A 129 -3.75 9.56 -5.65
N VAL A 130 -4.32 10.23 -4.64
CA VAL A 130 -5.71 10.04 -4.21
C VAL A 130 -6.68 10.43 -5.33
N HIS A 131 -6.43 11.55 -6.01
CA HIS A 131 -7.27 11.96 -7.14
C HIS A 131 -7.25 10.93 -8.28
N PHE A 132 -6.06 10.45 -8.65
CA PHE A 132 -5.90 9.39 -9.64
C PHE A 132 -6.65 8.11 -9.23
N ALA A 133 -6.52 7.69 -7.96
CA ALA A 133 -7.20 6.51 -7.46
C ALA A 133 -8.73 6.64 -7.53
N GLN A 134 -9.26 7.79 -7.11
CA GLN A 134 -10.70 8.09 -7.20
C GLN A 134 -11.22 8.09 -8.64
N GLN A 135 -10.45 8.61 -9.60
CA GLN A 135 -10.85 8.66 -11.00
C GLN A 135 -11.01 7.27 -11.62
N HIS A 136 -10.22 6.30 -11.19
CA HIS A 136 -10.19 4.94 -11.74
C HIS A 136 -10.80 3.88 -10.80
N ASN A 137 -11.46 4.31 -9.72
CA ASN A 137 -12.06 3.43 -8.71
C ASN A 137 -11.05 2.37 -8.19
N LEU A 138 -9.85 2.87 -7.87
CA LEU A 138 -8.77 2.16 -7.19
C LEU A 138 -8.89 2.28 -5.67
#